data_AF-A0A974TR33-F1
#
_entry.id   AF-A0A974TR33-F1
#
_cell.length_a   1.000
_cell.length_b   1.000
_cell.length_c   1.000
_cell.angle_alpha   90.00
_cell.angle_beta   90.00
_cell.angle_gamma   90.00
#
_symmetry.space_group_name_H-M   'P 1'
#
loop_
_entity.id
_entity.type
_entity.pdbx_description
1 polymer ?
#
loop_
_entity_poly.entity_id
_entity_poly.type
_entity_poly.pdbx_seq_one_letter_code
_entity_poly.pdbx_strand_id
1 'polypeptide(L)'
;MQPADFRMAFLETLQELSDLAGDDPVDGRAAWSVDYLTRRKTWFSFSGTSRAGMLFARGRALDTISGAMIDDEAIMMTFRLLDFTHNQLISAYMGKKRLATQIAGDLSRGFIRAPEFVSVQIDHEVSTCPDTIHRSSTRFIFVGFERMDDADDVGSGKGLAGSRDSISPHWYRNRIRFPEKRGVRLTPKRAA
;
A
#
# COMPACT_ATOMS: atom_id res chain seq x y z
N MET A 1 16.03 11.89 -14.76
CA MET A 1 16.48 10.88 -13.77
C MET A 1 15.42 9.82 -13.75
N GLN A 2 15.76 8.59 -14.16
CA GLN A 2 14.80 7.50 -14.25
C GLN A 2 14.41 7.00 -12.85
N PRO A 3 13.12 6.72 -12.60
CA PRO A 3 12.69 6.15 -11.32
C PRO A 3 13.24 4.74 -11.11
N ALA A 4 13.42 4.34 -9.86
CA ALA A 4 13.82 2.99 -9.53
C ALA A 4 12.69 1.98 -9.86
N ASP A 5 13.07 0.80 -10.35
CA ASP A 5 12.17 -0.33 -10.59
C ASP A 5 12.00 -1.17 -9.31
N PHE A 6 10.74 -1.34 -8.89
CA PHE A 6 10.27 -2.03 -7.69
C PHE A 6 9.43 -3.27 -8.01
N ARG A 7 9.50 -3.82 -9.23
CA ARG A 7 8.78 -5.05 -9.60
C ARG A 7 8.99 -6.19 -8.58
N MET A 8 10.21 -6.42 -8.12
CA MET A 8 10.49 -7.45 -7.11
C MET A 8 9.78 -7.16 -5.78
N ALA A 9 9.83 -5.91 -5.29
CA ALA A 9 9.14 -5.51 -4.07
C ALA A 9 7.60 -5.64 -4.20
N PHE A 10 7.06 -5.40 -5.40
CA PHE A 10 5.64 -5.64 -5.70
C PHE A 10 5.30 -7.13 -5.62
N LEU A 11 6.12 -8.01 -6.21
CA LEU A 11 5.89 -9.47 -6.15
C LEU A 11 6.00 -10.01 -4.73
N GLU A 12 6.97 -9.53 -3.95
CA GLU A 12 7.08 -9.88 -2.52
C GLU A 12 5.87 -9.41 -1.71
N THR A 13 5.35 -8.23 -2.03
CA THR A 13 4.11 -7.71 -1.42
C THR A 13 2.91 -8.57 -1.78
N LEU A 14 2.82 -8.96 -3.05
CA LEU A 14 1.73 -9.81 -3.54
C LEU A 14 1.74 -11.17 -2.85
N GLN A 15 2.93 -11.75 -2.64
CA GLN A 15 3.08 -12.97 -1.85
C GLN A 15 2.59 -12.77 -0.42
N GLU A 16 3.07 -11.72 0.27
CA GLU A 16 2.66 -11.43 1.65
C GLU A 16 1.14 -11.22 1.79
N LEU A 17 0.51 -10.52 0.84
CA LEU A 17 -0.94 -10.37 0.80
C LEU A 17 -1.67 -11.69 0.55
N SER A 18 -1.11 -12.55 -0.31
CA SER A 18 -1.66 -13.89 -0.57
C SER A 18 -1.60 -14.77 0.68
N ASP A 19 -0.49 -14.70 1.42
CA ASP A 19 -0.31 -15.44 2.68
C ASP A 19 -1.31 -14.92 3.73
N LEU A 20 -1.49 -13.60 3.84
CA LEU A 20 -2.45 -12.96 4.75
C LEU A 20 -3.93 -13.20 4.38
N ALA A 21 -4.20 -13.56 3.14
CA ALA A 21 -5.53 -13.90 2.64
C ALA A 21 -5.76 -15.42 2.57
N GLY A 22 -4.74 -16.23 2.90
CA GLY A 22 -4.84 -17.67 2.98
C GLY A 22 -5.28 -18.17 4.35
N ASP A 23 -5.41 -19.49 4.47
CA ASP A 23 -5.81 -20.16 5.72
C ASP A 23 -4.65 -20.34 6.71
N ASP A 24 -3.44 -19.88 6.37
CA ASP A 24 -2.28 -20.01 7.25
C ASP A 24 -2.43 -19.08 8.48
N PRO A 25 -2.32 -19.63 9.70
CA PRO A 25 -2.50 -18.86 10.90
C PRO A 25 -1.36 -17.85 11.06
N VAL A 26 -1.71 -16.57 11.07
CA VAL A 26 -0.79 -15.48 11.42
C VAL A 26 -0.71 -15.37 12.94
N ASP A 27 0.50 -15.24 13.47
CA ASP A 27 0.72 -14.91 14.88
C ASP A 27 0.06 -13.56 15.22
N GLY A 28 -0.94 -13.58 16.10
CA GLY A 28 -1.64 -12.38 16.56
C GLY A 28 -2.83 -11.97 15.68
N ARG A 29 -2.91 -10.68 15.35
CA ARG A 29 -3.96 -10.11 14.51
C ARG A 29 -3.34 -9.31 13.37
N ALA A 30 -3.80 -9.53 12.14
CA ALA A 30 -3.47 -8.67 11.01
C ALA A 30 -4.74 -8.09 10.39
N ALA A 31 -4.61 -6.88 9.86
CA ALA A 31 -5.61 -6.25 9.02
C ALA A 31 -4.91 -5.73 7.76
N TRP A 32 -5.53 -5.91 6.61
CA TRP A 32 -4.94 -5.49 5.35
C TRP A 32 -5.99 -4.90 4.42
N SER A 33 -5.55 -4.01 3.55
CA SER A 33 -6.36 -3.45 2.48
C SER A 33 -5.51 -3.12 1.27
N VAL A 34 -6.05 -3.38 0.09
CA VAL A 34 -5.42 -3.10 -1.19
C VAL A 34 -6.41 -2.41 -2.11
N ASP A 35 -5.99 -1.29 -2.67
CA ASP A 35 -6.71 -0.60 -3.73
C ASP A 35 -5.90 -0.67 -5.02
N TYR A 36 -6.49 -1.19 -6.09
CA TYR A 36 -5.91 -1.22 -7.42
C TYR A 36 -6.75 -0.38 -8.38
N LEU A 37 -6.19 0.73 -8.83
CA LEU A 37 -6.78 1.58 -9.88
C LEU A 37 -6.12 1.26 -11.21
N THR A 38 -6.90 0.69 -12.13
CA THR A 38 -6.44 0.31 -13.46
C THR A 38 -6.50 1.49 -14.44
N ARG A 39 -5.72 1.39 -15.52
CA ARG A 39 -5.82 2.31 -16.67
C ARG A 39 -7.20 2.30 -17.30
N ARG A 40 -7.88 1.15 -17.25
CA ARG A 40 -9.21 0.93 -17.81
C ARG A 40 -10.34 1.50 -16.95
N LYS A 41 -10.02 2.37 -16.00
CA LYS A 41 -11.00 3.09 -15.17
C LYS A 41 -11.81 2.15 -14.28
N THR A 42 -11.22 1.03 -13.86
CA THR A 42 -11.79 0.15 -12.84
C THR A 42 -10.97 0.28 -11.55
N TRP A 43 -11.66 0.42 -10.43
CA TRP A 43 -11.06 0.41 -9.11
C TRP A 43 -11.45 -0.88 -8.39
N PHE A 44 -10.48 -1.76 -8.18
CA PHE A 44 -10.63 -2.93 -7.32
C PHE A 44 -10.20 -2.59 -5.90
N SER A 45 -11.02 -2.93 -4.90
CA SER A 45 -10.74 -2.73 -3.48
C SER A 45 -10.91 -4.03 -2.74
N PHE A 46 -9.83 -4.49 -2.10
CA PHE A 46 -9.80 -5.70 -1.30
C PHE A 46 -9.44 -5.34 0.13
N SER A 47 -10.03 -6.03 1.10
CA SER A 47 -9.68 -5.85 2.50
C SER A 47 -9.94 -7.12 3.28
N GLY A 48 -9.15 -7.34 4.32
CA GLY A 48 -9.36 -8.45 5.22
C GLY A 48 -8.76 -8.26 6.59
N THR A 49 -9.12 -9.15 7.49
CA THR A 49 -8.58 -9.25 8.84
C THR A 49 -8.38 -10.72 9.19
N SER A 50 -7.21 -11.07 9.72
CA SER A 50 -6.93 -12.37 10.31
C SER A 50 -6.77 -12.23 11.82
N ARG A 51 -7.38 -13.14 12.59
CA ARG A 51 -7.24 -13.22 14.05
C ARG A 51 -7.53 -14.65 14.51
N ALA A 52 -6.60 -15.26 15.25
CA ALA A 52 -6.81 -16.53 15.96
C ALA A 52 -7.45 -17.64 15.07
N GLY A 53 -6.92 -17.81 13.85
CA GLY A 53 -7.43 -18.81 12.88
C GLY A 53 -8.73 -18.43 12.17
N MET A 54 -9.30 -17.25 12.44
CA MET A 54 -10.40 -16.69 11.66
C MET A 54 -9.89 -15.69 10.64
N LEU A 55 -10.32 -15.86 9.39
CA LEU A 55 -10.10 -14.93 8.29
C LEU A 55 -11.43 -14.35 7.84
N PHE A 56 -11.51 -13.02 7.78
CA PHE A 56 -12.59 -12.31 7.12
C PHE A 56 -11.99 -11.47 5.99
N ALA A 57 -12.43 -11.68 4.75
CA ALA A 57 -11.97 -10.92 3.61
C ALA A 57 -13.14 -10.58 2.67
N ARG A 58 -13.01 -9.45 1.96
CA ARG A 58 -13.99 -8.98 0.98
C ARG A 58 -13.30 -8.30 -0.19
N GLY A 59 -13.88 -8.41 -1.37
CA GLY A 59 -13.48 -7.71 -2.59
C GLY A 59 -14.63 -6.88 -3.14
N ARG A 60 -14.30 -5.80 -3.86
CA ARG A 60 -15.25 -4.97 -4.61
C ARG A 60 -14.57 -4.44 -5.86
N ALA A 61 -15.34 -4.29 -6.93
CA ALA A 61 -14.95 -3.59 -8.14
C ALA A 61 -15.89 -2.40 -8.36
N LEU A 62 -15.31 -1.25 -8.68
CA LEU A 62 -16.02 -0.04 -9.07
C LEU A 62 -15.62 0.32 -10.50
N ASP A 63 -16.59 0.35 -11.40
CA ASP A 63 -16.42 1.01 -12.69
C ASP A 63 -16.51 2.52 -12.46
N THR A 64 -15.41 3.23 -12.66
CA THR A 64 -15.33 4.68 -12.38
C THR A 64 -15.98 5.53 -13.49
N ILE A 65 -16.39 4.93 -14.62
CA ILE A 65 -17.15 5.60 -15.67
C ILE A 65 -18.64 5.56 -15.35
N SER A 66 -19.18 4.36 -15.12
CA SER A 66 -20.61 4.17 -14.86
C SER A 66 -20.99 4.41 -13.39
N GLY A 67 -20.02 4.35 -12.48
CA GLY A 67 -20.24 4.37 -11.04
C GLY A 67 -20.78 3.05 -10.47
N ALA A 68 -20.89 2.00 -11.30
CA ALA A 68 -21.41 0.71 -10.88
C ALA A 68 -20.43 0.00 -9.93
N MET A 69 -20.95 -0.45 -8.79
CA MET A 69 -20.22 -1.25 -7.82
C MET A 69 -20.66 -2.71 -7.92
N ILE A 70 -19.69 -3.61 -8.00
CA ILE A 70 -19.88 -5.05 -8.11
C ILE A 70 -19.11 -5.68 -6.95
N ASP A 71 -19.77 -6.54 -6.18
CA ASP A 71 -19.07 -7.35 -5.19
C ASP A 71 -18.11 -8.31 -5.93
N ASP A 72 -16.84 -8.32 -5.51
CA ASP A 72 -15.81 -9.21 -6.06
C ASP A 72 -15.41 -10.19 -4.95
N GLU A 73 -15.05 -11.40 -5.33
CA GLU A 73 -14.62 -12.38 -4.33
C GLU A 73 -13.22 -12.02 -3.84
N ALA A 74 -12.98 -12.12 -2.53
CA ALA A 74 -11.67 -11.77 -1.96
C ALA A 74 -10.53 -12.63 -2.54
N ILE A 75 -10.82 -13.88 -2.92
CA ILE A 75 -9.90 -14.80 -3.57
C ILE A 75 -9.38 -14.27 -4.92
N MET A 76 -10.11 -13.35 -5.56
CA MET A 76 -9.72 -12.74 -6.82
C MET A 76 -8.60 -11.70 -6.66
N MET A 77 -8.29 -11.26 -5.44
CA MET A 77 -7.28 -10.23 -5.17
C MET A 77 -5.96 -10.51 -5.90
N THR A 78 -5.38 -11.70 -5.69
CA THR A 78 -4.08 -12.06 -6.27
C THR A 78 -4.13 -12.04 -7.79
N PHE A 79 -5.18 -12.60 -8.38
CA PHE A 79 -5.38 -12.61 -9.83
C PHE A 79 -5.50 -11.20 -10.41
N ARG A 80 -6.28 -10.32 -9.78
CA ARG A 80 -6.42 -8.91 -10.23
C ARG A 80 -5.10 -8.16 -10.12
N LEU A 81 -4.32 -8.38 -9.06
CA LEU A 81 -3.05 -7.69 -8.86
C LEU A 81 -1.95 -8.21 -9.79
N LEU A 82 -2.00 -9.46 -10.24
CA LEU A 82 -1.07 -9.97 -11.25
C LEU A 82 -1.11 -9.16 -12.54
N ASP A 83 -2.26 -8.58 -12.93
CA ASP A 83 -2.35 -7.74 -14.11
C ASP A 83 -1.42 -6.52 -14.05
N PHE A 84 -1.12 -6.03 -12.85
CA PHE A 84 -0.21 -4.90 -12.63
C PHE A 84 1.24 -5.24 -13.02
N THR A 85 1.61 -6.53 -13.05
CA THR A 85 2.96 -6.96 -13.47
C THR A 85 3.25 -6.71 -14.94
N HIS A 86 2.21 -6.53 -15.77
CA HIS A 86 2.33 -6.22 -17.19
C HIS A 86 2.85 -4.80 -17.46
N ASN A 87 2.95 -3.94 -16.45
CA ASN A 87 3.59 -2.64 -16.57
C ASN A 87 5.09 -2.79 -16.85
N GLN A 88 5.60 -2.08 -17.86
CA GLN A 88 7.03 -2.10 -18.19
C GLN A 88 7.88 -1.55 -17.07
N LEU A 89 7.37 -0.56 -16.33
CA LEU A 89 7.99 -0.03 -15.13
C LEU A 89 7.00 -0.04 -13.97
N ILE A 90 7.44 -0.57 -12.82
CA ILE A 90 6.75 -0.44 -11.54
C ILE A 90 7.63 0.42 -10.64
N SER A 91 7.16 1.62 -10.30
CA SER A 91 7.83 2.53 -9.37
C SER A 91 7.10 2.60 -8.03
N ALA A 92 7.69 3.28 -7.05
CA ALA A 92 7.08 3.56 -5.75
C ALA A 92 6.83 5.06 -5.60
N TYR A 93 5.67 5.42 -5.06
CA TYR A 93 5.32 6.80 -4.73
C TYR A 93 5.76 7.14 -3.30
N MET A 94 6.65 8.13 -3.19
CA MET A 94 7.19 8.71 -1.94
C MET A 94 6.71 10.15 -1.69
N GLY A 95 5.77 10.67 -2.48
CA GLY A 95 5.24 12.00 -2.28
C GLY A 95 4.35 12.14 -1.03
N LYS A 96 3.85 13.36 -0.78
CA LYS A 96 3.12 13.68 0.45
C LYS A 96 1.68 13.12 0.49
N LYS A 97 1.11 12.80 -0.67
CA LYS A 97 -0.26 12.30 -0.77
C LYS A 97 -0.35 10.85 -0.34
N ARG A 98 -1.50 10.46 0.20
CA ARG A 98 -1.67 9.12 0.79
C ARG A 98 -2.73 8.28 0.11
N LEU A 99 -3.72 8.90 -0.52
CA LEU A 99 -4.82 8.18 -1.17
C LEU A 99 -4.48 7.93 -2.64
N ALA A 100 -4.70 6.70 -3.10
CA ALA A 100 -4.49 6.31 -4.49
C ALA A 100 -5.24 7.25 -5.45
N THR A 101 -6.47 7.63 -5.12
CA THR A 101 -7.31 8.56 -5.91
C THR A 101 -6.70 9.98 -5.99
N GLN A 102 -6.13 10.49 -4.90
CA GLN A 102 -5.49 11.80 -4.86
C GLN A 102 -4.19 11.83 -5.66
N ILE A 103 -3.45 10.73 -5.64
CA ILE A 103 -2.21 10.54 -6.40
C ILE A 103 -2.53 10.38 -7.87
N ALA A 104 -3.53 9.55 -8.20
CA ALA A 104 -4.03 9.40 -9.55
C ALA A 104 -4.49 10.72 -10.15
N GLY A 105 -5.24 11.55 -9.39
CA GLY A 105 -5.66 12.87 -9.85
C GLY A 105 -4.51 13.81 -10.18
N ASP A 106 -3.41 13.79 -9.40
CA ASP A 106 -2.25 14.64 -9.64
C ASP A 106 -1.38 14.14 -10.79
N LEU A 107 -1.13 12.84 -10.79
CA LEU A 107 -0.25 12.21 -11.76
C LEU A 107 -0.90 12.17 -13.14
N SER A 108 -2.20 11.86 -13.23
CA SER A 108 -2.92 11.81 -14.51
C SER A 108 -2.94 13.15 -15.25
N ARG A 109 -2.77 14.29 -14.55
CA ARG A 109 -2.64 15.61 -15.20
C ARG A 109 -1.28 15.85 -15.83
N GLY A 110 -0.26 15.11 -15.39
CA GLY A 110 1.11 15.30 -15.82
C GLY A 110 1.64 14.21 -16.75
N PHE A 111 0.80 13.26 -17.18
CA PHE A 111 1.20 12.14 -18.02
C PHE A 111 0.41 12.08 -19.32
N ILE A 112 1.11 11.77 -20.41
CA ILE A 112 0.48 11.53 -21.72
C ILE A 112 -0.42 10.27 -21.64
N ARG A 113 0.01 9.27 -20.87
CA ARG A 113 -0.73 8.02 -20.63
C ARG A 113 -1.05 7.88 -19.15
N ALA A 114 -2.28 7.48 -18.85
CA ALA A 114 -2.68 7.26 -17.46
C ALA A 114 -1.82 6.12 -16.84
N PRO A 115 -1.19 6.35 -15.68
CA PRO A 115 -0.55 5.27 -14.93
C PRO A 115 -1.58 4.43 -14.17
N GLU A 116 -1.14 3.27 -13.70
CA GLU A 116 -1.88 2.39 -12.79
C GLU A 116 -1.38 2.56 -11.35
N PHE A 117 -2.23 2.26 -10.37
CA PHE A 117 -1.88 2.43 -8.95
C PHE A 117 -2.27 1.24 -8.12
N VAL A 118 -1.33 0.74 -7.31
CA VAL A 118 -1.63 -0.23 -6.25
C VAL A 118 -1.26 0.40 -4.91
N SER A 119 -2.25 0.67 -4.07
CA SER A 119 -2.06 1.14 -2.70
C SER A 119 -2.26 -0.02 -1.75
N VAL A 120 -1.28 -0.26 -0.88
CA VAL A 120 -1.31 -1.34 0.10
C VAL A 120 -1.20 -0.74 1.50
N GLN A 121 -2.02 -1.25 2.40
CA GLN A 121 -1.90 -1.03 3.84
C GLN A 121 -2.00 -2.37 4.56
N ILE A 122 -1.05 -2.63 5.44
CA ILE A 122 -1.00 -3.84 6.27
C ILE A 122 -0.71 -3.39 7.71
N ASP A 123 -1.59 -3.76 8.63
CA ASP A 123 -1.49 -3.47 10.05
C ASP A 123 -1.36 -4.80 10.81
N HIS A 124 -0.30 -4.95 11.60
CA HIS A 124 -0.10 -6.10 12.48
C HIS A 124 -0.19 -5.69 13.94
N GLU A 125 -0.77 -6.59 14.74
CA GLU A 125 -0.82 -6.51 16.19
C GLU A 125 -0.35 -7.85 16.78
N VAL A 126 0.78 -7.82 17.49
CA VAL A 126 1.39 -9.00 18.11
C VAL A 126 1.48 -8.77 19.62
N SER A 127 1.01 -9.73 20.40
CA SER A 127 1.19 -9.75 21.86
C SER A 127 2.49 -10.49 22.19
N THR A 128 3.46 -9.80 22.77
CA THR A 128 4.77 -10.38 23.13
C THR A 128 4.85 -10.71 24.62
N CYS A 129 4.02 -10.08 25.44
CA CYS A 129 3.87 -10.29 26.88
C CYS A 129 2.41 -10.03 27.27
N PRO A 130 1.91 -10.59 28.40
CA PRO A 130 0.51 -10.45 28.82
C PRO A 130 -0.04 -9.02 28.79
N ASP A 131 0.82 -8.02 29.02
CA ASP A 131 0.45 -6.60 29.07
C ASP A 131 1.04 -5.74 27.94
N THR A 132 1.75 -6.33 26.97
CA THR A 132 2.42 -5.56 25.90
C THR A 132 1.95 -5.98 24.52
N ILE A 133 1.30 -5.04 23.84
CA ILE A 133 0.82 -5.17 22.47
C ILE A 133 1.72 -4.34 21.55
N HIS A 134 2.39 -4.98 20.60
CA HIS A 134 3.13 -4.30 19.56
C HIS A 134 2.26 -4.10 18.33
N ARG A 135 2.23 -2.87 17.82
CA ARG A 135 1.53 -2.51 16.59
C ARG A 135 2.52 -2.01 15.54
N SER A 136 2.46 -2.59 14.35
CA SER A 136 3.16 -2.09 13.17
C SER A 136 2.17 -1.82 12.06
N SER A 137 2.38 -0.74 11.31
CA SER A 137 1.52 -0.33 10.19
C SER A 137 2.41 -0.02 9.01
N THR A 138 2.25 -0.77 7.93
CA THR A 138 2.99 -0.61 6.69
C THR A 138 2.06 -0.04 5.64
N ARG A 139 2.45 1.05 5.00
CA ARG A 139 1.70 1.66 3.89
C ARG A 139 2.63 2.13 2.79
N PHE A 140 2.31 1.76 1.55
CA PHE A 140 3.06 2.17 0.37
C PHE A 140 2.18 2.10 -0.87
N ILE A 141 2.64 2.73 -1.94
CA ILE A 141 1.87 2.87 -3.18
C ILE A 141 2.82 2.62 -4.34
N PHE A 142 2.49 1.61 -5.16
CA PHE A 142 3.15 1.36 -6.42
C PHE A 142 2.46 2.12 -7.55
N VAL A 143 3.27 2.56 -8.50
CA VAL A 143 2.82 3.26 -9.71
C VAL A 143 3.32 2.48 -10.93
N GLY A 144 2.39 2.02 -11.75
CA GLY A 144 2.67 1.22 -12.94
C GLY A 144 2.60 2.06 -14.20
N PHE A 145 3.65 2.01 -15.03
CA PHE A 145 3.71 2.69 -16.31
C PHE A 145 3.69 1.68 -17.46
N GLU A 146 2.93 2.01 -18.52
CA GLU A 146 2.82 1.15 -19.69
C GLU A 146 4.17 1.05 -20.40
N ARG A 147 4.88 2.18 -20.50
CA ARG A 147 6.21 2.30 -21.08
C ARG A 147 7.17 2.94 -20.10
N MET A 148 8.45 2.58 -20.20
CA MET A 148 9.49 3.22 -19.38
C MET A 148 9.57 4.74 -19.62
N ASP A 149 9.44 5.17 -20.89
CA ASP A 149 9.53 6.58 -21.28
C ASP A 149 8.42 7.44 -20.66
N ASP A 150 7.27 6.84 -20.31
CA ASP A 150 6.19 7.54 -19.62
C ASP A 150 6.63 8.05 -18.24
N ALA A 151 7.70 7.47 -17.68
CA ALA A 151 8.25 7.82 -16.38
C ALA A 151 9.43 8.82 -16.44
N ASP A 152 9.92 9.16 -17.63
CA ASP A 152 11.07 10.07 -17.80
C ASP A 152 10.69 11.57 -17.65
N ASP A 153 9.41 11.92 -17.85
CA ASP A 153 8.84 13.25 -17.60
C ASP A 153 8.61 13.58 -16.10
N VAL A 154 9.23 12.82 -15.19
CA VAL A 154 8.77 12.69 -13.79
C VAL A 154 9.82 13.01 -12.74
N GLY A 155 11.00 13.47 -13.15
CA GLY A 155 12.08 13.81 -12.21
C GLY A 155 11.59 14.58 -10.98
N SER A 156 12.04 14.20 -9.78
CA SER A 156 11.86 14.74 -8.40
C SER A 156 10.53 15.41 -7.96
N GLY A 157 9.84 16.20 -8.79
CA GLY A 157 8.68 17.00 -8.47
C GLY A 157 7.38 16.22 -8.25
N LYS A 158 7.24 15.01 -8.80
CA LYS A 158 6.04 14.19 -8.62
C LYS A 158 6.16 13.16 -7.49
N GLY A 159 7.30 13.12 -6.79
CA GLY A 159 7.51 12.28 -5.62
C GLY A 159 7.63 10.78 -5.91
N LEU A 160 8.13 10.36 -7.07
CA LEU A 160 8.52 8.96 -7.30
C LEU A 160 9.87 8.66 -6.64
N ALA A 161 10.07 7.42 -6.21
CA ALA A 161 11.31 7.00 -5.60
C ALA A 161 12.46 6.95 -6.63
N GLY A 162 13.52 7.70 -6.35
CA GLY A 162 14.74 7.71 -7.17
C GLY A 162 15.76 6.61 -6.81
N SER A 163 15.56 5.91 -5.69
CA SER A 163 16.39 4.77 -5.25
C SER A 163 15.51 3.62 -4.80
N ARG A 164 16.01 2.38 -4.98
CA ARG A 164 15.40 1.14 -4.48
C ARG A 164 15.44 1.02 -2.96
N ASP A 165 16.27 1.81 -2.28
CA ASP A 165 16.49 1.71 -0.83
C ASP A 165 15.31 2.23 0.01
N SER A 166 14.29 2.85 -0.62
CA SER A 166 13.16 3.43 0.10
C SER A 166 11.86 3.32 -0.70
N ILE A 167 11.05 2.31 -0.36
CA ILE A 167 9.73 2.07 -0.95
C ILE A 167 8.69 3.07 -0.41
N SER A 168 8.77 3.42 0.88
CA SER A 168 7.86 4.37 1.52
C SER A 168 8.41 4.86 2.87
N PRO A 169 8.13 6.12 3.29
CA PRO A 169 8.37 6.59 4.65
C PRO A 169 7.61 5.80 5.74
N HIS A 170 6.61 5.02 5.32
CA HIS A 170 5.79 4.17 6.16
C HIS A 170 5.97 2.68 5.87
N TRP A 171 7.15 2.28 5.39
CA TRP A 171 7.51 0.88 5.22
C TRP A 171 8.07 0.28 6.52
N TYR A 172 7.29 -0.58 7.19
CA TYR A 172 7.66 -1.19 8.47
C TYR A 172 7.57 -2.72 8.44
N ARG A 173 7.86 -3.36 7.30
CA ARG A 173 7.92 -4.83 7.19
C ARG A 173 8.83 -5.39 8.29
N ASN A 174 8.24 -6.16 9.21
CA ASN A 174 8.91 -6.74 10.40
C ASN A 174 9.64 -5.72 11.31
N ARG A 175 9.27 -4.43 11.27
CA ARG A 175 9.87 -3.38 12.13
C ARG A 175 8.85 -2.90 13.16
N ILE A 176 9.19 -3.08 14.43
CA ILE A 176 8.39 -2.57 15.55
C ILE A 176 8.42 -1.05 15.52
N ARG A 177 7.24 -0.43 15.48
CA ARG A 177 7.11 1.01 15.72
C ARG A 177 7.19 1.22 17.23
N PHE A 178 8.32 1.71 17.72
CA PHE A 178 8.32 2.30 19.06
C PHE A 178 7.46 3.57 18.99
N PRO A 179 6.48 3.75 19.89
CA PRO A 179 5.77 5.00 19.95
C PRO A 179 6.81 6.11 20.14
N GLU A 180 6.76 7.13 19.28
CA GLU A 180 7.48 8.38 19.52
C GLU A 180 7.16 8.81 20.94
N LYS A 181 8.18 8.91 21.80
CA LYS A 181 8.01 9.49 23.12
C LYS A 181 7.42 10.88 22.91
N ARG A 182 6.10 11.03 23.11
CA ARG A 182 5.50 12.35 23.28
C ARG A 182 6.31 13.01 24.37
N GLY A 183 7.09 14.03 23.99
CA GLY A 183 7.91 14.79 24.93
C GLY A 183 7.02 15.19 26.09
N VAL A 184 7.27 14.59 27.26
CA VAL A 184 6.68 15.03 28.51
C VAL A 184 7.19 16.45 28.68
N ARG A 185 6.33 17.45 28.43
CA ARG A 185 6.59 18.80 28.90
C ARG A 185 6.59 18.73 30.42
N LEU A 186 7.79 18.67 30.99
CA LEU A 186 8.00 18.98 32.39
C LEU A 186 7.62 20.45 32.57
N THR A 187 6.42 20.70 33.08
CA THR A 187 6.08 21.98 33.67
C THR A 187 6.87 22.11 34.98
N PRO A 188 7.66 23.17 35.17
CA PRO A 188 8.35 23.38 36.43
C PRO A 188 7.31 23.67 37.51
N LYS A 189 7.31 22.87 38.59
CA LYS A 189 6.57 23.18 39.81
C LYS A 189 7.07 24.54 40.33
N ARG A 190 6.17 25.52 40.43
CA ARG A 190 6.40 26.71 41.24
C ARG A 190 6.53 26.26 42.70
N ALA A 191 7.69 26.52 43.29
CA ALA A 191 7.86 26.47 44.73
C ALA A 191 6.96 27.56 45.35
N ALA A 192 6.20 27.16 46.38
CA ALA A 192 5.58 28.06 47.34
C ALA A 192 6.45 28.05 48.60
#